data_AF-A0A813K6L3-F1
#
_entry.id   AF-A0A813K6L3-F1
#
_cell.length_a   1.000
_cell.length_b   1.000
_cell.length_c   1.000
_cell.angle_alpha   90.00
_cell.angle_beta   90.00
_cell.angle_gamma   90.00
#
_symmetry.space_group_name_H-M   'P 1'
#
loop_
_entity.id
_entity.type
_entity.pdbx_description
1 polymer ?
#
loop_
_entity_poly.entity_id
_entity_poly.type
_entity_poly.pdbx_seq_one_letter_code
_entity_poly.pdbx_strand_id
1 'polypeptide(L)'
;FCRSFQTGPEVAAPQTDEQRIAVEQEAQRRLSLATSQTMALNYCRSDESNRFTRFFRGLSIDVNYDFRRWKKHQRAGRHFMLWTPRNILRSDNIRRLLFPDLAFIGATSSLLCYYNTSVASEMILSLPFECFTVTSMALGLLATFKTQASYARFNEGRSLWGTLINESRALTSRILTRVHCQTGRGMKVWNGQQHAAKLVRTFPLTLKYHLTEDGCNPHI
;
A
#
# COMPACT_ATOMS: atom_id res chain seq x y z
N PHE A 1 15.24 1.33 32.23
CA PHE A 1 16.57 0.82 32.63
C PHE A 1 17.61 1.66 31.90
N CYS A 2 18.78 1.86 32.52
CA CYS A 2 19.60 3.07 32.51
C CYS A 2 20.25 3.55 31.18
N ARG A 3 20.62 4.84 31.23
CA ARG A 3 21.41 5.68 30.31
C ARG A 3 22.47 4.97 29.46
N SER A 4 22.61 5.42 28.20
CA SER A 4 23.89 5.89 27.68
C SER A 4 23.66 7.07 26.72
N PHE A 5 24.22 8.22 27.08
CA PHE A 5 24.15 9.49 26.37
C PHE A 5 25.41 9.52 25.48
N GLN A 6 25.26 9.33 24.16
CA GLN A 6 26.35 9.52 23.20
C GLN A 6 26.24 10.92 22.61
N THR A 7 27.30 11.69 22.75
CA THR A 7 27.46 13.08 22.34
C THR A 7 27.48 13.22 20.83
N GLY A 8 26.35 13.60 20.24
CA GLY A 8 26.27 14.22 18.91
C GLY A 8 26.52 15.73 18.98
N PRO A 9 26.74 16.41 17.84
CA PRO A 9 27.15 17.81 17.81
C PRO A 9 26.11 18.70 18.50
N GLU A 10 26.63 19.69 19.22
CA GLU A 10 25.94 20.68 20.04
C GLU A 10 24.66 21.22 19.37
N VAL A 11 23.51 20.69 19.79
CA VAL A 11 22.19 21.22 19.44
C VAL A 11 21.87 22.33 20.44
N ALA A 12 21.71 23.55 19.93
CA ALA A 12 21.38 24.75 20.67
C ALA A 12 20.26 24.56 21.73
N ALA A 13 20.41 25.26 22.86
CA ALA A 13 19.51 25.28 24.00
C ALA A 13 18.03 25.54 23.62
N PRO A 14 17.06 25.00 24.39
CA PRO A 14 15.70 24.76 23.94
C PRO A 14 14.97 26.07 23.70
N GLN A 15 14.69 26.33 22.44
CA GLN A 15 13.63 27.24 22.06
C GLN A 15 12.32 26.71 22.67
N THR A 16 11.48 27.62 23.17
CA THR A 16 10.16 27.49 23.82
C THR A 16 9.49 26.12 23.63
N ASP A 17 8.88 25.48 24.64
CA ASP A 17 8.25 24.13 24.55
C ASP A 17 7.45 23.88 23.26
N GLU A 18 6.82 24.92 22.72
CA GLU A 18 6.16 24.94 21.41
C GLU A 18 7.06 24.48 20.23
N GLN A 19 8.31 24.90 20.21
CA GLN A 19 9.29 24.55 19.18
C GLN A 19 9.75 23.10 19.30
N ARG A 20 9.88 22.57 20.54
CA ARG A 20 10.15 21.14 20.76
C ARG A 20 8.97 20.29 20.26
N ILE A 21 7.75 20.70 20.60
CA ILE A 21 6.53 20.03 20.15
C ILE A 21 6.43 20.07 18.60
N ALA A 22 6.74 21.20 17.97
CA ALA A 22 6.73 21.33 16.52
C ALA A 22 7.75 20.38 15.85
N VAL A 23 8.97 20.29 16.37
CA VAL A 23 10.01 19.38 15.87
C VAL A 23 9.60 17.91 16.03
N GLU A 24 9.02 17.53 17.17
CA GLU A 24 8.50 16.17 17.39
C GLU A 24 7.34 15.83 16.44
N GLN A 25 6.42 16.78 16.22
CA GLN A 25 5.32 16.61 15.27
C GLN A 25 5.84 16.43 13.84
N GLU A 26 6.86 17.18 13.43
CA GLU A 26 7.49 17.02 12.12
C GLU A 26 8.18 15.66 11.99
N ALA A 27 8.89 15.20 13.02
CA ALA A 27 9.53 13.88 13.04
C ALA A 27 8.49 12.76 12.93
N GLN A 28 7.38 12.85 13.68
CA GLN A 28 6.26 11.90 13.59
C GLN A 28 5.60 11.93 12.20
N ARG A 29 5.46 13.10 11.59
CA ARG A 29 4.94 13.25 10.23
C ARG A 29 5.86 12.59 9.21
N ARG A 30 7.18 12.77 9.31
CA ARG A 30 8.15 12.10 8.42
C ARG A 30 8.11 10.58 8.58
N LEU A 31 8.07 10.09 9.82
CA LEU A 31 7.95 8.66 10.12
C LEU A 31 6.67 8.05 9.55
N SER A 32 5.52 8.72 9.72
CA SER A 32 4.25 8.24 9.16
C SER A 32 4.25 8.24 7.63
N LEU A 33 4.84 9.24 6.98
CA LEU A 33 5.03 9.27 5.53
C LEU A 33 5.95 8.15 5.06
N ALA A 34 7.11 7.97 5.69
CA ALA A 34 8.04 6.89 5.36
C ALA A 34 7.39 5.51 5.55
N THR A 35 6.68 5.30 6.67
CA THR A 35 5.96 4.06 6.98
C THR A 35 4.84 3.78 5.97
N SER A 36 4.11 4.81 5.56
CA SER A 36 3.07 4.67 4.53
C SER A 36 3.65 4.30 3.17
N GLN A 37 4.81 4.86 2.81
CA GLN A 37 5.51 4.57 1.56
C GLN A 37 6.13 3.18 1.56
N THR A 38 6.78 2.76 2.66
CA THR A 38 7.38 1.43 2.77
C THR A 38 6.31 0.34 2.71
N MET A 39 5.17 0.53 3.35
CA MET A 39 4.09 -0.47 3.36
C MET A 39 3.28 -0.52 2.07
N ALA A 40 3.15 0.60 1.36
CA ALA A 40 2.43 0.62 0.09
C ALA A 40 3.28 0.12 -1.09
N LEU A 41 4.61 0.27 -1.05
CA LEU A 41 5.47 0.14 -2.23
C LEU A 41 6.63 -0.85 -2.10
N ASN A 42 7.13 -1.13 -0.90
CA ASN A 42 8.33 -1.97 -0.73
C ASN A 42 8.02 -3.42 -0.32
N TYR A 43 6.79 -3.75 0.07
CA TYR A 43 6.40 -5.13 0.43
C TYR A 43 6.54 -6.12 -0.76
N CYS A 44 6.29 -5.67 -2.00
CA CYS A 44 6.48 -6.50 -3.20
C CYS A 44 7.89 -6.43 -3.80
N ARG A 45 8.85 -5.81 -3.10
CA ARG A 45 10.14 -5.41 -3.66
C ARG A 45 11.27 -6.33 -3.15
N SER A 46 11.13 -7.64 -3.32
CA SER A 46 12.32 -8.52 -3.27
C SER A 46 13.06 -8.39 -4.62
N ASP A 47 14.19 -7.70 -4.57
CA ASP A 47 15.35 -7.83 -5.46
C ASP A 47 15.10 -7.96 -6.98
N GLU A 48 14.72 -6.87 -7.64
CA GLU A 48 14.82 -6.73 -9.10
C GLU A 48 15.94 -5.73 -9.43
N SER A 49 17.10 -6.28 -9.83
CA SER A 49 18.36 -5.58 -10.16
C SER A 49 18.23 -4.65 -11.39
N ASN A 50 17.27 -4.90 -12.28
CA ASN A 50 17.19 -4.21 -13.57
C ASN A 50 16.37 -2.90 -13.51
N ARG A 51 17.00 -1.77 -13.89
CA ARG A 51 16.37 -0.44 -13.98
C ARG A 51 15.12 -0.43 -14.87
N PHE A 52 15.13 -1.27 -15.91
CA PHE A 52 14.04 -1.41 -16.87
C PHE A 52 12.79 -2.01 -16.21
N THR A 53 12.90 -3.17 -15.53
CA THR A 53 11.75 -3.82 -14.87
C THR A 53 11.17 -2.95 -13.76
N ARG A 54 12.00 -2.19 -13.03
CA ARG A 54 11.55 -1.18 -12.04
C ARG A 54 10.72 -0.05 -12.65
N PHE A 55 11.09 0.43 -13.84
CA PHE A 55 10.32 1.46 -14.52
C PHE A 55 8.96 0.93 -14.96
N PHE A 56 8.90 -0.27 -15.54
CA PHE A 56 7.65 -0.81 -16.12
C PHE A 56 6.70 -1.42 -15.08
N ARG A 57 7.21 -2.08 -14.02
CA ARG A 57 6.41 -2.70 -12.94
C ARG A 57 6.17 -1.79 -11.72
N GLY A 58 6.46 -0.50 -11.82
CA GLY A 58 6.26 0.44 -10.70
C GLY A 58 4.83 0.38 -10.15
N LEU A 59 4.66 0.18 -8.85
CA LEU A 59 3.37 0.33 -8.18
C LEU A 59 3.07 1.81 -7.95
N SER A 60 1.99 2.34 -8.54
CA SER A 60 1.53 3.72 -8.33
C SER A 60 0.18 3.79 -7.60
N ILE A 61 -0.15 2.74 -6.85
CA ILE A 61 -1.35 2.73 -6.01
C ILE A 61 -1.08 3.65 -4.83
N ASP A 62 -1.66 4.84 -4.88
CA ASP A 62 -1.64 5.78 -3.78
C ASP A 62 -2.71 5.38 -2.77
N VAL A 63 -2.27 4.74 -1.68
CA VAL A 63 -3.15 4.26 -0.61
C VAL A 63 -3.67 5.42 0.25
N ASN A 64 -3.09 6.63 0.12
CA ASN A 64 -3.36 7.74 1.01
C ASN A 64 -4.06 8.90 0.27
N TYR A 65 -5.36 9.03 0.49
CA TYR A 65 -6.17 10.09 -0.12
C TYR A 65 -5.93 11.45 0.56
N ASP A 66 -5.16 12.34 -0.07
CA ASP A 66 -4.88 13.69 0.43
C ASP A 66 -5.90 14.72 -0.10
N PHE A 67 -6.41 15.59 0.80
CA PHE A 67 -7.34 16.68 0.47
C PHE A 67 -6.77 17.65 -0.59
N ARG A 68 -5.44 17.89 -0.58
CA ARG A 68 -4.80 18.72 -1.62
C ARG A 68 -4.90 18.09 -3.01
N ARG A 69 -4.81 16.76 -3.08
CA ARG A 69 -4.98 16.01 -4.33
C ARG A 69 -6.45 16.04 -4.75
N TRP A 70 -7.42 15.94 -3.84
CA TRP A 70 -8.84 16.05 -4.18
C TRP A 70 -9.17 17.36 -4.94
N LYS A 71 -8.65 18.50 -4.47
CA LYS A 71 -8.82 19.79 -5.17
C LYS A 71 -8.21 19.79 -6.57
N LYS A 72 -7.12 19.04 -6.79
CA LYS A 72 -6.53 18.81 -8.12
C LYS A 72 -7.40 17.92 -9.00
N HIS A 73 -8.14 16.97 -8.41
CA HIS A 73 -9.04 16.05 -9.12
C HIS A 73 -10.37 16.71 -9.52
N GLN A 74 -10.80 17.79 -8.83
CA GLN A 74 -12.03 18.54 -9.13
C GLN A 74 -11.95 19.50 -10.33
N ARG A 75 -10.80 19.64 -11.01
CA ARG A 75 -10.66 20.53 -12.18
C ARG A 75 -11.46 19.97 -13.37
N ALA A 76 -12.41 20.75 -13.90
CA ALA A 76 -13.28 20.35 -15.01
C ALA A 76 -12.52 19.95 -16.30
N GLY A 77 -11.40 20.64 -16.61
CA GLY A 77 -10.58 20.37 -17.80
C GLY A 77 -9.60 19.18 -17.69
N ARG A 78 -9.62 18.43 -16.57
CA ARG A 78 -8.63 17.37 -16.30
C ARG A 78 -8.68 16.24 -17.34
N HIS A 79 -9.86 15.86 -17.79
CA HIS A 79 -10.03 14.73 -18.71
C HIS A 79 -9.39 15.00 -20.07
N PHE A 80 -9.45 16.24 -20.56
CA PHE A 80 -8.78 16.66 -21.80
C PHE A 80 -7.24 16.60 -21.67
N MET A 81 -6.69 17.08 -20.55
CA MET A 81 -5.24 17.04 -20.32
C MET A 81 -4.72 15.61 -20.11
N LEU A 82 -5.54 14.72 -19.56
CA LEU A 82 -5.22 13.29 -19.42
C LEU A 82 -5.31 12.54 -20.75
N TRP A 83 -6.21 12.95 -21.65
CA TRP A 83 -6.41 12.34 -22.97
C TRP A 83 -5.28 12.60 -23.98
N THR A 84 -4.29 13.44 -23.63
CA THR A 84 -3.10 13.61 -24.46
C THR A 84 -2.38 12.26 -24.62
N PRO A 85 -2.09 11.79 -25.85
CA PRO A 85 -1.56 10.43 -26.10
C PRO A 85 -0.26 10.15 -25.33
N ARG A 86 0.57 11.17 -25.15
CA ARG A 86 1.79 11.10 -24.31
C ARG A 86 1.51 10.80 -22.84
N ASN A 87 0.42 11.32 -22.27
CA ASN A 87 0.02 11.09 -20.89
C ASN A 87 -0.66 9.73 -20.71
N ILE A 88 -1.41 9.29 -21.72
CA ILE A 88 -2.03 7.96 -21.78
C ILE A 88 -0.96 6.87 -21.76
N LEU A 89 0.04 6.95 -22.65
CA LEU A 89 1.14 5.97 -22.72
C LEU A 89 2.06 6.00 -21.50
N ARG A 90 2.09 7.11 -20.76
CA ARG A 90 2.82 7.22 -19.48
C ARG A 90 2.01 6.68 -18.29
N SER A 91 0.73 6.35 -18.48
CA SER A 91 -0.11 5.87 -17.40
C SER A 91 0.28 4.45 -16.98
N ASP A 92 0.21 4.22 -15.67
CA ASP A 92 0.75 3.01 -15.06
C ASP A 92 -0.01 1.74 -15.46
N ASN A 93 -1.34 1.82 -15.52
CA ASN A 93 -2.22 0.72 -15.93
C ASN A 93 -1.93 0.29 -17.38
N ILE A 94 -1.72 1.26 -18.27
CA ILE A 94 -1.44 0.98 -19.68
C ILE A 94 -0.03 0.42 -19.84
N ARG A 95 0.94 0.95 -19.10
CA ARG A 95 2.31 0.43 -19.09
C ARG A 95 2.40 -1.01 -18.62
N ARG A 96 1.61 -1.40 -17.61
CA ARG A 96 1.54 -2.80 -17.11
C ARG A 96 0.77 -3.72 -18.04
N LEU A 97 -0.30 -3.23 -18.67
CA LEU A 97 -1.11 -4.05 -19.57
C LEU A 97 -0.40 -4.28 -20.91
N LEU A 98 0.31 -3.27 -21.43
CA LEU A 98 1.01 -3.34 -22.72
C LEU A 98 2.24 -4.25 -22.70
N PHE A 99 2.94 -4.36 -21.56
CA PHE A 99 4.20 -5.12 -21.46
C PHE A 99 4.22 -6.04 -20.23
N PRO A 100 4.53 -7.34 -20.35
CA PRO A 100 4.98 -8.06 -21.55
C PRO A 100 3.85 -8.71 -22.37
N ASP A 101 2.66 -8.90 -21.79
CA ASP A 101 1.64 -9.80 -22.34
C ASP A 101 1.08 -9.33 -23.69
N LEU A 102 0.72 -8.05 -23.81
CA LEU A 102 0.16 -7.53 -25.07
C LEU A 102 1.21 -7.43 -26.18
N ALA A 103 2.45 -7.10 -25.82
CA ALA A 103 3.56 -7.12 -26.77
C ALA A 103 3.82 -8.54 -27.30
N PHE A 104 3.75 -9.57 -26.45
CA PHE A 104 3.93 -10.96 -26.86
C PHE A 104 2.77 -11.44 -27.75
N ILE A 105 1.52 -11.13 -27.38
CA ILE A 105 0.33 -11.46 -28.18
C ILE A 105 0.36 -10.73 -29.53
N GLY A 106 0.72 -9.45 -29.54
CA GLY A 106 0.86 -8.66 -30.76
C GLY A 106 1.96 -9.18 -31.69
N ALA A 107 3.12 -9.55 -31.14
CA ALA A 107 4.22 -10.12 -31.91
C ALA A 107 3.84 -11.47 -32.53
N THR A 108 3.22 -12.36 -31.75
CA THR A 108 2.77 -13.67 -32.24
C THR A 108 1.65 -13.53 -33.28
N SER A 109 0.70 -12.62 -33.08
CA SER A 109 -0.35 -12.31 -34.07
C SER A 109 0.22 -11.74 -35.37
N SER A 110 1.15 -10.78 -35.29
CA SER A 110 1.82 -10.20 -36.45
C SER A 110 2.64 -11.23 -37.22
N LEU A 111 3.33 -12.14 -36.51
CA LEU A 111 4.09 -13.24 -37.10
C LEU A 111 3.18 -14.21 -37.86
N LEU A 112 2.05 -14.60 -37.27
CA LEU A 112 1.07 -15.48 -37.89
C LEU A 112 0.45 -14.83 -39.15
N CYS A 113 0.13 -13.53 -39.09
CA CYS A 113 -0.39 -12.80 -40.24
C CYS A 113 0.65 -12.71 -41.37
N TYR A 114 1.89 -12.38 -41.04
CA TYR A 114 3.00 -12.34 -42.01
C TYR A 114 3.25 -13.71 -42.66
N TYR A 115 3.23 -14.79 -41.87
CA TYR A 115 3.36 -16.16 -42.37
C TYR A 115 2.21 -16.53 -43.32
N ASN A 116 0.97 -16.21 -42.95
CA ASN A 116 -0.19 -16.48 -43.78
C ASN A 116 -0.10 -15.70 -45.11
N THR A 117 0.26 -14.41 -45.11
CA THR A 117 0.37 -13.65 -46.37
C THR A 117 1.52 -14.09 -47.28
N SER A 118 2.64 -14.57 -46.72
CA SER A 118 3.83 -14.94 -47.50
C SER A 118 3.85 -16.38 -48.02
N VAL A 119 3.20 -17.32 -47.32
CA VAL A 119 3.26 -18.78 -47.61
C VAL A 119 1.91 -19.37 -48.05
N ALA A 120 0.78 -18.67 -47.88
CA ALA A 120 -0.56 -19.24 -48.10
C ALA A 120 -0.99 -19.42 -49.56
N SER A 121 -0.08 -19.52 -50.54
CA SER A 121 -0.48 -20.08 -51.84
C SER A 121 -0.71 -21.60 -51.77
N GLU A 122 -0.15 -22.31 -50.78
CA GLU A 122 -0.19 -23.78 -50.75
C GLU A 122 -0.79 -24.44 -49.49
N MET A 123 -0.72 -23.83 -48.29
CA MET A 123 -1.42 -24.35 -47.09
C MET A 123 -1.89 -23.23 -46.16
N ILE A 124 -3.21 -23.12 -45.98
CA ILE A 124 -3.82 -22.22 -45.00
C ILE A 124 -3.89 -22.93 -43.64
N LEU A 125 -3.23 -22.35 -42.62
CA LEU A 125 -3.42 -22.75 -41.22
C LEU A 125 -4.75 -22.18 -40.71
N SER A 126 -5.82 -22.98 -40.70
CA SER A 126 -7.08 -22.66 -40.04
C SER A 126 -7.14 -23.34 -38.68
N LEU A 127 -7.25 -22.55 -37.60
CA LEU A 127 -7.54 -23.08 -36.28
C LEU A 127 -9.07 -23.08 -36.05
N PRO A 128 -9.63 -24.14 -35.44
CA PRO A 128 -11.05 -24.19 -35.12
C PRO A 128 -11.38 -23.17 -34.01
N PHE A 129 -12.18 -22.16 -34.33
CA PHE A 129 -12.57 -21.08 -33.41
C PHE A 129 -13.43 -21.58 -32.23
N GLU A 130 -14.17 -22.67 -32.43
CA GLU A 130 -15.13 -23.21 -31.46
C GLU A 130 -14.48 -23.64 -30.13
N CYS A 131 -13.28 -24.22 -30.17
CA CYS A 131 -12.56 -24.58 -28.94
C CYS A 131 -12.12 -23.33 -28.15
N PHE A 132 -11.84 -22.20 -28.82
CA PHE A 132 -11.44 -20.96 -28.18
C PHE A 132 -12.60 -20.22 -27.49
N THR A 133 -13.81 -20.29 -28.04
CA THR A 133 -14.97 -19.63 -27.44
C THR A 133 -15.37 -20.29 -26.12
N VAL A 134 -15.45 -21.62 -26.09
CA VAL A 134 -15.82 -22.37 -24.88
C VAL A 134 -14.76 -22.19 -23.77
N THR A 135 -13.47 -22.24 -24.13
CA THR A 135 -12.38 -22.07 -23.16
C THR A 135 -12.29 -20.65 -22.63
N SER A 136 -12.42 -19.63 -23.48
CA SER A 136 -12.41 -18.22 -23.03
C SER A 136 -13.58 -17.90 -22.10
N MET A 137 -14.78 -18.43 -22.38
CA MET A 137 -15.94 -18.29 -21.51
C MET A 137 -15.70 -18.95 -20.14
N ALA A 138 -15.16 -20.17 -20.12
CA ALA A 138 -14.83 -20.87 -18.89
C ALA A 138 -13.75 -20.11 -18.06
N LEU A 139 -12.70 -19.61 -18.71
CA LEU A 139 -11.64 -18.81 -18.08
C LEU A 139 -12.19 -17.50 -17.50
N GLY A 140 -13.10 -16.83 -18.20
CA GLY A 140 -13.75 -15.60 -17.73
C GLY A 140 -14.57 -15.81 -16.45
N LEU A 141 -15.33 -16.90 -16.39
CA LEU A 141 -16.11 -17.26 -15.20
C LEU A 141 -15.19 -17.62 -14.02
N LEU A 142 -14.17 -18.45 -14.25
CA LEU A 142 -13.20 -18.82 -13.23
C LEU A 142 -12.45 -17.60 -12.67
N ALA A 143 -12.00 -16.71 -13.55
CA ALA A 143 -11.33 -15.47 -13.16
C ALA A 143 -12.24 -14.59 -12.29
N THR A 144 -13.52 -14.50 -12.64
CA THR A 144 -14.51 -13.74 -11.86
C THR A 144 -14.72 -14.35 -10.47
N PHE A 145 -14.92 -15.66 -10.36
CA PHE A 145 -15.07 -16.28 -9.03
C PHE A 145 -13.81 -16.14 -8.18
N LYS A 146 -12.62 -16.23 -8.80
CA LYS A 146 -11.33 -16.02 -8.11
C LYS A 146 -11.20 -14.59 -7.57
N THR A 147 -11.51 -13.58 -8.37
CA THR A 147 -11.41 -12.17 -7.94
C THR A 147 -12.43 -11.87 -6.84
N GLN A 148 -13.64 -12.39 -6.93
CA GLN A 148 -14.67 -12.22 -5.88
C GLN A 148 -14.25 -12.85 -4.55
N ALA A 149 -13.73 -14.09 -4.56
CA ALA A 149 -13.24 -14.75 -3.35
C ALA A 149 -12.04 -14.02 -2.74
N SER A 150 -11.11 -13.55 -3.57
CA SER A 150 -9.97 -12.75 -3.12
C SER A 150 -10.41 -11.41 -2.51
N TYR A 151 -11.41 -10.77 -3.10
CA TYR A 151 -11.94 -9.51 -2.62
C TYR A 151 -12.66 -9.67 -1.27
N ALA A 152 -13.41 -10.76 -1.09
CA ALA A 152 -14.06 -11.08 0.18
C ALA A 152 -13.04 -11.22 1.33
N ARG A 153 -11.96 -11.97 1.12
CA ARG A 153 -10.86 -12.12 2.10
C ARG A 153 -10.18 -10.79 2.42
N PHE A 154 -9.94 -9.96 1.40
CA PHE A 154 -9.36 -8.63 1.58
C PHE A 154 -10.27 -7.73 2.42
N ASN A 155 -11.57 -7.74 2.14
CA ASN A 155 -12.54 -6.94 2.87
C ASN A 155 -12.70 -7.40 4.33
N GLU A 156 -12.72 -8.71 4.56
CA GLU A 156 -12.74 -9.29 5.91
C GLU A 156 -11.51 -8.85 6.73
N GLY A 157 -10.31 -8.95 6.15
CA GLY A 157 -9.07 -8.51 6.81
C GLY A 157 -9.11 -7.01 7.16
N ARG A 158 -9.59 -6.16 6.24
CA ARG A 158 -9.74 -4.72 6.50
C ARG A 158 -10.77 -4.43 7.60
N SER A 159 -11.88 -5.15 7.60
CA SER A 159 -12.93 -5.01 8.62
C SER A 159 -12.40 -5.37 10.00
N LEU A 160 -11.74 -6.53 10.13
CA LEU A 160 -11.13 -6.99 11.38
C LEU A 160 -10.07 -6.00 11.89
N TRP A 161 -9.22 -5.47 11.02
CA TRP A 161 -8.24 -4.45 11.38
C TRP A 161 -8.89 -3.16 11.90
N GLY A 162 -9.99 -2.73 11.28
CA GLY A 162 -10.78 -1.58 11.73
C GLY A 162 -11.41 -1.80 13.10
N THR A 163 -12.05 -2.95 13.31
CA THR A 163 -12.63 -3.34 14.59
C THR A 163 -11.56 -3.40 15.69
N LEU A 164 -10.40 -3.98 15.40
CA LEU A 164 -9.28 -4.03 16.33
C LEU A 164 -8.86 -2.64 16.83
N ILE A 165 -8.70 -1.68 15.92
CA ILE A 165 -8.34 -0.30 16.27
C ILE A 165 -9.44 0.33 17.12
N ASN A 166 -10.71 0.16 16.75
CA ASN A 166 -11.83 0.72 17.49
C ASN A 166 -11.93 0.13 18.91
N GLU A 167 -11.81 -1.18 19.07
CA GLU A 167 -11.82 -1.83 20.37
C GLU A 167 -10.62 -1.44 21.25
N SER A 168 -9.42 -1.29 20.66
CA SER A 168 -8.25 -0.80 21.41
C SER A 168 -8.47 0.63 21.96
N ARG A 169 -9.10 1.51 21.18
CA ARG A 169 -9.46 2.87 21.61
C ARG A 169 -10.56 2.83 22.67
N ALA A 170 -11.59 2.01 22.47
CA ALA A 170 -12.67 1.84 23.44
C ALA A 170 -12.16 1.29 24.78
N LEU A 171 -11.28 0.30 24.75
CA LEU A 171 -10.63 -0.27 25.94
C LEU A 171 -9.81 0.81 26.68
N THR A 172 -9.02 1.59 25.96
CA THR A 172 -8.26 2.70 26.54
C THR A 172 -9.19 3.72 27.23
N SER A 173 -10.26 4.13 26.56
CA SER A 173 -11.27 5.04 27.14
C SER A 173 -11.95 4.44 28.38
N ARG A 174 -12.26 3.14 28.37
CA ARG A 174 -12.86 2.45 29.53
C ARG A 174 -11.89 2.39 30.72
N ILE A 175 -10.60 2.16 30.49
CA ILE A 175 -9.56 2.15 31.54
C ILE A 175 -9.41 3.54 32.18
N LEU A 176 -9.42 4.60 31.37
CA LEU A 176 -9.29 5.97 31.84
C LEU A 176 -10.53 6.46 32.61
N THR A 177 -11.73 6.06 32.19
CA THR A 177 -12.99 6.53 32.79
C THR A 177 -13.42 5.71 34.01
N ARG A 178 -13.24 4.38 34.02
CA ARG A 178 -13.74 3.53 35.12
C ARG A 178 -12.83 3.52 36.35
N VAL A 179 -11.54 3.78 36.18
CA VAL A 179 -10.57 3.79 37.29
C VAL A 179 -10.41 5.22 37.78
N HIS A 180 -11.18 5.59 38.80
CA HIS A 180 -11.10 6.92 39.39
C HIS A 180 -9.84 7.08 40.24
N CYS A 181 -9.06 8.14 40.00
CA CYS A 181 -7.95 8.52 40.87
C CYS A 181 -8.50 9.20 42.13
N GLN A 182 -8.55 8.48 43.25
CA GLN A 182 -8.93 9.04 44.55
C GLN A 182 -7.80 9.91 45.13
N THR A 183 -8.14 11.11 45.60
CA THR A 183 -7.26 12.12 46.19
C THR A 183 -6.43 11.53 47.32
N GLY A 184 -5.16 11.19 47.06
CA GLY A 184 -4.23 10.59 48.04
C GLY A 184 -3.47 9.36 47.54
N ARG A 185 -4.06 8.52 46.66
CA ARG A 185 -3.39 7.37 46.00
C ARG A 185 -3.18 7.57 44.48
N GLY A 186 -3.55 8.75 43.99
CA GLY A 186 -3.67 9.09 42.57
C GLY A 186 -2.42 8.83 41.72
N MET A 187 -1.21 9.09 42.22
CA MET A 187 0.01 8.96 41.41
C MET A 187 0.29 7.51 40.97
N LYS A 188 0.09 6.53 41.85
CA LYS A 188 0.32 5.10 41.52
C LYS A 188 -0.74 4.57 40.55
N VAL A 189 -1.99 4.97 40.76
CA VAL A 189 -3.12 4.59 39.90
C VAL A 189 -2.96 5.20 38.51
N TRP A 190 -2.61 6.49 38.44
CA TRP A 190 -2.32 7.19 37.19
C TRP A 190 -1.18 6.53 36.40
N ASN A 191 -0.08 6.17 37.07
CA ASN A 191 1.03 5.47 36.42
C ASN A 191 0.60 4.10 35.85
N GLY A 192 -0.27 3.37 36.56
CA GLY A 192 -0.85 2.11 36.08
C GLY A 192 -1.75 2.30 34.85
N GLN A 193 -2.61 3.32 34.85
CA GLN A 193 -3.47 3.67 33.71
C GLN A 193 -2.64 4.03 32.47
N GLN A 194 -1.60 4.84 32.64
CA GLN A 194 -0.68 5.21 31.57
C GLN A 194 0.07 4.00 31.02
N HIS A 195 0.47 3.05 31.88
CA HIS A 195 1.12 1.82 31.43
C HIS A 195 0.16 0.92 30.63
N ALA A 196 -1.06 0.72 31.11
CA ALA A 196 -2.08 -0.05 30.40
C ALA A 196 -2.44 0.58 29.04
N ALA A 197 -2.60 1.90 28.97
CA ALA A 197 -2.85 2.60 27.72
C ALA A 197 -1.69 2.44 26.71
N LYS A 198 -0.43 2.44 27.19
CA LYS A 198 0.74 2.17 26.35
C LYS A 198 0.70 0.74 25.78
N LEU A 199 0.37 -0.27 26.59
CA LEU A 199 0.26 -1.66 26.16
C LEU A 199 -0.82 -1.85 25.08
N VAL A 200 -2.00 -1.27 25.30
CA VAL A 200 -3.12 -1.35 24.36
C VAL A 200 -2.77 -0.66 23.04
N ARG A 201 -2.02 0.45 23.08
CA ARG A 201 -1.50 1.13 21.87
C ARG A 201 -0.45 0.30 21.14
N THR A 202 0.44 -0.38 21.86
CA THR A 202 1.51 -1.17 21.22
C THR A 202 0.99 -2.44 20.57
N PHE A 203 -0.11 -3.03 21.06
CA PHE A 203 -0.67 -4.27 20.52
C PHE A 203 -0.95 -4.25 19.01
N PRO A 204 -1.72 -3.31 18.43
CA PRO A 204 -1.95 -3.28 16.99
C PRO A 204 -0.66 -3.01 16.21
N LEU A 205 0.29 -2.26 16.79
CA LEU A 205 1.59 -2.03 16.16
C LEU A 205 2.41 -3.32 16.09
N THR A 206 2.48 -4.08 17.18
CA THR A 206 3.19 -5.37 17.22
C THR A 206 2.51 -6.43 16.36
N LEU A 207 1.18 -6.46 16.35
CA LEU A 207 0.41 -7.38 15.50
C LEU A 207 0.69 -7.15 14.02
N LYS A 208 0.82 -5.88 13.61
CA LYS A 208 1.21 -5.53 12.25
C LYS A 208 2.54 -6.15 11.85
N TYR A 209 3.55 -6.04 12.73
CA TYR A 209 4.86 -6.61 12.49
C TYR A 209 4.83 -8.14 12.50
N HIS A 210 4.01 -8.73 13.36
CA HIS A 210 3.83 -10.18 13.39
C HIS A 210 3.18 -10.74 12.12
N LEU A 211 2.22 -10.01 11.52
CA LEU A 211 1.55 -10.41 10.29
C LEU A 211 2.39 -10.17 9.02
N THR A 212 3.46 -9.37 9.11
CA THR A 212 4.33 -9.07 7.98
C THR A 212 5.52 -10.02 8.05
N GLU A 213 5.70 -10.90 7.05
CA GLU A 213 6.82 -11.88 7.00
C GLU A 213 8.20 -11.25 7.18
N ASP A 214 8.35 -9.95 6.87
CA ASP A 214 9.63 -9.25 6.94
C ASP A 214 10.19 -9.08 8.34
N GLY A 215 9.39 -9.16 9.43
CA GLY A 215 9.85 -9.23 10.84
C GLY A 215 10.95 -8.27 11.32
N CYS A 216 11.41 -7.33 10.49
CA CYS A 216 12.69 -6.66 10.66
C CYS A 216 12.41 -5.18 10.82
N ASN A 217 12.63 -4.72 12.04
CA ASN A 217 12.81 -3.32 12.29
C ASN A 217 14.28 -2.99 12.03
N PRO A 218 14.63 -2.23 10.97
CA PRO A 218 16.01 -1.82 10.76
C PRO A 218 16.48 -0.77 11.80
N HIS A 219 15.60 -0.31 12.70
CA HIS A 219 15.85 0.84 13.58
C HIS A 219 15.37 0.65 15.05
N ILE A 220 15.18 -0.58 15.55
CA ILE A 220 15.17 -0.88 17.00
C ILE A 220 16.43 -1.67 17.34
#